data_AF-A0A7J6V1U4-F1
#
_entry.id   AF-A0A7J6V1U4-F1
#
_cell.length_a   1.000
_cell.length_b   1.000
_cell.length_c   1.000
_cell.angle_alpha   90.00
_cell.angle_beta   90.00
_cell.angle_gamma   90.00
#
_symmetry.space_group_name_H-M   'P 1'
#
loop_
_entity.id
_entity.type
_entity.pdbx_description
1 polymer ?
#
loop_
_entity_poly.entity_id
_entity_poly.type
_entity_poly.pdbx_seq_one_letter_code
_entity_poly.pdbx_strand_id
1 'polypeptide(L)' 'MSRGGGGIPSWHKAATGLHKVNSVHDFVACAQFLVNEGYVHNDRLCAVGHSAGGLLVGVAINMHPYLFYAAILK' A
#
# COMPACT_ATOMS: atom_id res chain seq x y z
N MET A 1 5.01 -2.95 -8.03
CA MET A 1 3.74 -3.31 -8.68
C MET A 1 2.93 -4.14 -7.69
N SER A 2 1.82 -3.63 -7.18
CA SER A 2 1.01 -4.33 -6.18
C SER A 2 0.24 -5.49 -6.81
N ARG A 3 0.09 -6.61 -6.07
CA ARG A 3 -0.86 -7.67 -6.42
C ARG A 3 -2.27 -7.11 -6.57
N GLY A 4 -2.89 -7.31 -7.73
CA GLY A 4 -4.23 -6.81 -8.09
C GLY A 4 -4.30 -5.78 -9.23
N GLY A 5 -3.17 -5.22 -9.68
CA GLY A 5 -3.10 -4.42 -10.91
C GLY A 5 -3.01 -5.32 -12.13
N GLY A 6 -3.92 -5.14 -13.10
CA GLY A 6 -4.13 -6.03 -14.24
C GLY A 6 -2.86 -6.35 -15.05
N GLY A 7 -2.65 -7.63 -15.31
CA GLY A 7 -1.58 -8.12 -16.19
C GLY A 7 -1.54 -9.64 -16.28
N ILE A 8 -1.82 -10.34 -15.17
CA ILE A 8 -1.78 -11.82 -15.11
C ILE A 8 -2.98 -12.36 -14.31
N PRO A 9 -3.74 -13.34 -14.81
CA PRO A 9 -4.94 -13.88 -14.13
C PRO A 9 -4.69 -14.45 -12.73
N SER A 10 -3.51 -15.05 -12.50
CA SER A 10 -3.09 -15.55 -11.18
C SER A 10 -2.83 -14.42 -10.18
N TRP A 11 -2.32 -13.28 -10.65
CA TRP A 11 -2.00 -12.09 -9.85
C TRP A 11 -3.26 -11.37 -9.34
N HIS A 12 -4.34 -11.42 -10.13
CA HIS A 12 -5.65 -10.89 -9.72
C HIS A 12 -6.29 -11.76 -8.63
N LYS A 13 -6.25 -13.10 -8.76
CA LYS A 13 -6.79 -14.01 -7.74
C LYS A 13 -6.04 -13.90 -6.41
N ALA A 14 -4.72 -13.70 -6.46
CA ALA A 14 -3.86 -13.52 -5.29
C ALA A 14 -4.08 -12.19 -4.53
N ALA A 15 -4.95 -11.32 -5.02
CA ALA A 15 -5.30 -10.02 -4.42
C ALA A 15 -6.79 -9.89 -4.04
N THR A 16 -7.59 -10.95 -4.24
CA THR A 16 -9.02 -10.97 -3.96
C THR A 16 -9.36 -11.81 -2.74
N GLY A 17 -10.42 -11.45 -2.01
CA GLY A 17 -10.88 -12.18 -0.81
C GLY A 17 -9.94 -12.03 0.38
N LEU A 18 -9.62 -13.14 1.06
CA LEU A 18 -8.68 -13.19 2.19
C LEU A 18 -7.25 -12.74 1.84
N HIS A 19 -6.89 -12.75 0.56
CA HIS A 19 -5.57 -12.36 0.09
C HIS A 19 -5.39 -10.85 -0.13
N LYS A 20 -6.41 -10.03 0.15
CA LYS A 20 -6.32 -8.57 0.07
C LYS A 20 -5.29 -7.98 1.04
N VAL A 21 -4.98 -8.71 2.13
CA VAL A 21 -3.89 -8.40 3.07
C VAL A 21 -2.53 -8.43 2.37
N ASN A 22 -2.34 -9.29 1.35
CA ASN A 22 -1.12 -9.33 0.56
C ASN A 22 -0.88 -8.03 -0.22
N SER A 23 -1.94 -7.42 -0.75
CA SER A 23 -1.84 -6.13 -1.46
C SER A 23 -1.47 -4.98 -0.52
N VAL A 24 -1.90 -5.06 0.75
CA VAL A 24 -1.50 -4.10 1.80
C VAL A 24 -0.02 -4.28 2.15
N HIS A 25 0.43 -5.53 2.33
CA HIS A 25 1.85 -5.80 2.58
C HIS A 25 2.74 -5.37 1.41
N ASP A 26 2.32 -5.57 0.16
CA ASP A 26 3.05 -5.08 -1.00
C ASP A 26 3.16 -3.55 -1.00
N PHE A 27 2.05 -2.87 -0.68
CA PHE A 27 2.03 -1.42 -0.61
C PHE A 27 2.98 -0.88 0.47
N VAL A 28 2.94 -1.48 1.67
CA VAL A 28 3.84 -1.16 2.78
C VAL A 28 5.29 -1.45 2.43
N ALA A 29 5.58 -2.58 1.78
CA ALA A 29 6.94 -2.94 1.38
C ALA A 29 7.51 -1.93 0.37
N CYS A 30 6.72 -1.48 -0.60
CA CYS A 30 7.12 -0.41 -1.51
C CYS A 30 7.40 0.90 -0.78
N ALA A 31 6.52 1.29 0.17
CA ALA A 31 6.71 2.47 0.98
C ALA A 31 8.01 2.40 1.81
N GLN A 32 8.27 1.27 2.47
CA GLN A 32 9.48 1.06 3.26
C GLN A 32 10.75 1.07 2.39
N PHE A 33 10.68 0.47 1.20
CA PHE A 33 11.80 0.49 0.24
C PHE A 33 12.19 1.92 -0.15
N LEU A 34 11.21 2.78 -0.44
CA LEU A 34 11.46 4.19 -0.80
C LEU A 34 12.15 4.95 0.34
N VAL A 35 11.79 4.66 1.59
CA VAL A 35 12.43 5.27 2.76
C VAL A 35 13.84 4.72 2.97
N ASN A 36 14.02 3.41 2.87
CA ASN A 36 15.29 2.74 3.13
C ASN A 36 16.37 3.10 2.10
N GLU A 37 15.99 3.24 0.83
CA GLU A 37 16.90 3.66 -0.24
C GLU A 37 17.15 5.18 -0.26
N GLY A 38 16.53 5.93 0.66
CA GLY A 38 16.72 7.38 0.77
C GLY A 38 16.03 8.20 -0.31
N TYR A 39 15.12 7.61 -1.10
CA TYR A 39 14.32 8.36 -2.07
C TYR A 39 13.36 9.34 -1.40
N VAL A 40 12.86 9.00 -0.21
CA VAL A 40 11.95 9.84 0.58
C VAL A 40 12.35 9.75 2.04
N HIS A 41 12.41 10.90 2.74
CA HIS A 41 12.56 10.88 4.19
C HIS A 41 11.29 10.39 4.87
N ASN A 42 11.45 9.68 6.00
CA ASN A 42 10.34 9.08 6.76
C ASN A 42 9.26 10.12 7.17
N ASP A 43 9.66 11.36 7.46
CA ASP A 43 8.77 12.48 7.83
C ASP A 43 8.06 13.14 6.63
N ARG A 44 8.30 12.66 5.40
CA ARG A 44 7.74 13.24 4.16
C ARG A 44 6.99 12.23 3.31
N LEU A 45 6.86 10.98 3.76
CA LEU A 45 6.14 9.96 3.01
C LEU A 45 4.62 10.08 3.25
N CYS A 46 3.85 10.26 2.17
CA CYS A 46 2.39 10.37 2.24
C CYS A 46 1.71 9.28 1.41
N ALA A 47 0.55 8.80 1.86
CA ALA A 47 -0.27 7.83 1.13
C ALA A 47 -1.58 8.45 0.63
N VAL A 48 -1.99 8.10 -0.59
CA VAL A 48 -3.26 8.56 -1.16
C VAL A 48 -4.01 7.36 -1.74
N GLY A 49 -5.27 7.19 -1.34
CA GLY A 49 -6.13 6.11 -1.81
C GLY A 49 -7.46 6.66 -2.32
N HIS A 50 -7.93 6.14 -3.46
CA HIS A 50 -9.25 6.47 -4.01
C HIS A 50 -10.09 5.21 -4.20
N SER A 51 -11.38 5.27 -3.85
CA SER A 51 -12.32 4.14 -3.98
C SER A 51 -11.80 2.88 -3.25
N ALA A 52 -11.63 1.74 -3.93
CA ALA A 52 -11.05 0.53 -3.34
C ALA A 52 -9.62 0.73 -2.79
N GLY A 53 -8.86 1.69 -3.35
CA GLY A 53 -7.54 2.08 -2.86
C GLY A 53 -7.59 2.82 -1.53
N GLY A 54 -8.70 3.49 -1.20
CA GLY A 54 -8.91 4.12 0.11
C GLY A 54 -8.92 3.10 1.24
N LEU A 55 -9.58 1.97 1.04
CA LEU A 55 -9.55 0.86 2.01
C LEU A 55 -8.14 0.30 2.17
N LEU A 56 -7.38 0.15 1.07
CA LEU A 56 -6.00 -0.34 1.12
C LEU A 56 -5.10 0.60 1.95
N VAL A 57 -5.17 1.91 1.70
CA VAL A 57 -4.43 2.91 2.47
C VAL A 57 -4.88 2.92 3.92
N GLY A 58 -6.19 2.83 4.18
CA GLY A 58 -6.75 2.77 5.53
C GLY A 58 -6.25 1.57 6.34
N VAL A 59 -6.15 0.39 5.73
CA VAL A 59 -5.56 -0.78 6.41
C VAL A 59 -4.06 -0.60 6.62
N ALA A 60 -3.35 -0.03 5.64
CA ALA A 60 -1.90 0.20 5.74
C ALA A 60 -1.54 1.14 6.90
N ILE A 61 -2.24 2.26 7.07
CA ILE A 61 -1.99 3.21 8.17
C ILE A 61 -2.36 2.62 9.55
N ASN A 62 -3.34 1.72 9.61
CA ASN A 62 -3.69 1.04 10.86
C ASN A 62 -2.63 -0.01 11.27
N MET A 63 -2.06 -0.73 10.30
CA MET A 63 -1.00 -1.72 10.56
C MET A 63 0.36 -1.06 10.82
N HIS A 64 0.66 0.04 10.14
CA HIS A 64 1.94 0.74 10.19
C HIS A 64 1.75 2.26 10.39
N PRO A 65 1.31 2.69 11.58
CA PRO A 65 0.95 4.09 11.84
C PRO A 65 2.12 5.07 11.74
N TYR A 66 3.35 4.59 11.89
CA TYR A 66 4.57 5.42 11.85
C TYR A 66 5.23 5.48 10.46
N LEU A 67 4.69 4.77 9.47
CA LEU A 67 5.31 4.69 8.14
C LEU A 67 4.95 5.89 7.25
N PHE A 68 3.75 6.45 7.44
CA PHE A 68 3.24 7.55 6.62
C PHE A 68 3.01 8.77 7.50
N TYR A 69 3.57 9.91 7.08
CA TYR A 69 3.38 11.19 7.74
C TYR A 69 1.95 11.73 7.56
N ALA A 70 1.35 11.48 6.40
CA ALA A 70 -0.03 11.83 6.12
C ALA A 70 -0.71 10.81 5.21
N ALA A 71 -2.04 10.71 5.32
CA ALA A 71 -2.85 9.88 4.43
C ALA A 71 -4.10 10.62 3.97
N ILE A 72 -4.44 10.49 2.68
CA ILE A 72 -5.66 11.05 2.09
C ILE A 72 -6.50 9.90 1.54
N LEU A 73 -7.72 9.76 2.04
CA LEU A 73 -8.72 8.79 1.59
C LEU A 73 -9.81 9.56 0.81
N LYS A 74 -10.00 9.23 -0.47
CA LYS A 74 -10.98 9.85 -1.37
C LYS A 74 -11.99 8.84 -1.91
#